data_AF-A0A0L7LEG6-F1
#
_entry.id   AF-A0A0L7LEG6-F1
#
_cell.length_a   1.000
_cell.length_b   1.000
_cell.length_c   1.000
_cell.angle_alpha   90.00
_cell.angle_beta   90.00
_cell.angle_gamma   90.00
#
_symmetry.space_group_name_H-M   'P 1'
#
loop_
_entity.id
_entity.type
_entity.pdbx_description
1 polymer ?
#
loop_
_entity_poly.entity_id
_entity_poly.type
_entity_poly.pdbx_seq_one_letter_code
_entity_poly.pdbx_strand_id
1 'polypeptide(L)'
;MCRKKPKARQFFLFNDILVYGNIVINKKKYNKQHVIPLEEVKLESLKDEGPSKSFAVYAATATEKEEWMAHIEKCIEDLLRKSGKQPPSEHAAVWVPDNEASICMHCKKTQFTVLNRR
;
A
#
# COMPACT_ATOMS: atom_id res chain seq x y z
N MET A 1 6.72 -7.90 16.96
CA MET A 1 6.21 -6.94 15.95
C MET A 1 4.91 -6.34 16.43
N CYS A 2 4.88 -5.05 16.74
CA CYS A 2 3.66 -4.37 17.17
C CYS A 2 2.82 -4.06 15.91
N ARG A 3 1.94 -4.98 15.51
CA ARG A 3 0.88 -4.70 14.53
C ARG A 3 0.00 -3.62 15.17
N LYS A 4 0.19 -2.36 14.76
CA LYS A 4 -0.64 -1.25 15.23
C LYS A 4 -2.09 -1.64 14.91
N LYS A 5 -2.96 -1.65 15.92
CA LYS A 5 -4.39 -1.94 15.76
C LYS A 5 -4.95 -1.24 14.51
N PRO A 6 -5.83 -1.89 13.73
CA PRO A 6 -6.49 -1.26 12.59
C PRO A 6 -6.99 0.13 12.98
N LYS A 7 -6.61 1.14 12.19
CA LYS A 7 -7.01 2.53 12.43
C LYS A 7 -8.02 2.91 11.36
N ALA A 8 -9.18 3.38 11.79
CA ALA A 8 -10.15 3.99 10.89
C ALA A 8 -9.50 5.18 10.18
N ARG A 9 -9.58 5.19 8.85
CA ARG A 9 -9.06 6.24 7.97
C ARG A 9 -10.10 6.54 6.91
N GLN A 10 -10.10 7.76 6.41
CA GLN A 10 -10.94 8.11 5.26
C GLN A 10 -10.14 7.99 3.98
N PHE A 11 -10.74 7.38 2.96
CA PHE A 11 -10.18 7.20 1.64
C PHE A 11 -10.99 8.02 0.63
N PHE A 12 -10.29 8.60 -0.34
CA PHE A 12 -10.84 9.32 -1.47
C PHE A 12 -10.19 8.77 -2.73
N LEU A 13 -10.97 8.19 -3.63
CA LEU A 13 -10.52 7.74 -4.93
C LEU A 13 -10.75 8.84 -5.96
N PHE A 14 -9.69 9.22 -6.65
CA PHE A 14 -9.74 10.04 -7.84
C PHE A 14 -9.37 9.20 -9.06
N ASN A 15 -9.45 9.79 -10.25
CA ASN A 15 -9.20 9.08 -11.50
C ASN A 15 -7.75 8.59 -11.64
N ASP A 16 -6.81 9.26 -10.97
CA ASP A 16 -5.36 9.07 -11.10
C ASP A 16 -4.64 8.85 -9.77
N ILE A 17 -5.28 9.19 -8.65
CA ILE A 17 -4.69 9.07 -7.31
C ILE A 17 -5.69 8.49 -6.30
N LEU A 18 -5.17 7.73 -5.35
CA LEU A 18 -5.87 7.31 -4.14
C LEU A 18 -5.30 8.10 -2.95
N VAL A 19 -6.16 8.87 -2.26
CA VAL A 19 -5.76 9.67 -1.11
C VAL A 19 -6.37 9.11 0.16
N TYR A 20 -5.56 8.93 1.20
CA TYR A 20 -6.08 8.53 2.52
C TYR A 20 -5.41 9.30 3.65
N GLY A 21 -6.12 9.52 4.76
CA GLY A 21 -5.58 10.30 5.87
C GLY A 21 -6.31 10.10 7.19
N ASN A 22 -5.81 10.75 8.24
CA ASN A 22 -6.50 10.81 9.52
C ASN A 22 -7.55 11.93 9.49
N ILE A 23 -8.77 11.58 9.91
CA ILE A 23 -9.82 12.55 10.17
C ILE A 23 -9.52 13.20 11.53
N VAL A 24 -9.19 14.48 11.55
CA VAL A 24 -8.97 15.24 12.80
C VAL A 24 -10.24 15.97 13.21
N ILE A 25 -10.96 16.53 12.23
CA ILE A 25 -12.28 17.12 12.43
C ILE A 25 -13.15 16.61 11.29
N ASN A 26 -14.24 15.92 11.65
CA ASN A 26 -15.17 15.34 10.69
C ASN A 26 -15.59 16.40 9.66
N LYS A 27 -15.34 16.13 8.38
CA LYS A 27 -15.64 17.00 7.23
C LYS A 27 -14.96 18.39 7.19
N LYS A 28 -13.96 18.68 8.04
CA LYS A 28 -13.29 20.00 8.07
C LYS A 28 -11.76 19.96 8.05
N LYS A 29 -11.14 18.95 8.67
CA LYS A 29 -9.67 18.90 8.78
C LYS A 29 -9.15 17.47 8.69
N TYR A 30 -8.31 17.25 7.69
CA TYR A 30 -7.56 16.01 7.48
C TYR A 30 -6.08 16.26 7.76
N ASN A 31 -5.42 15.32 8.41
CA ASN A 31 -3.98 15.41 8.69
C ASN A 31 -3.29 14.11 8.27
N LYS A 32 -2.01 14.18 7.92
CA LYS A 32 -1.20 13.04 7.44
C LYS A 32 -1.87 12.38 6.22
N GLN A 33 -2.18 13.20 5.22
CA GLN A 33 -2.67 12.70 3.94
C GLN A 33 -1.53 11.97 3.22
N HIS A 34 -1.83 10.79 2.73
CA HIS A 34 -0.97 10.01 1.86
C HIS A 34 -1.64 9.97 0.50
N VAL A 35 -0.91 10.41 -0.52
CA VAL A 35 -1.33 10.36 -1.92
C VAL A 35 -0.61 9.20 -2.58
N ILE A 36 -1.36 8.31 -3.20
CA ILE A 36 -0.83 7.16 -3.92
C ILE A 36 -1.24 7.29 -5.39
N PRO A 37 -0.28 7.48 -6.31
CA PRO A 37 -0.56 7.44 -7.75
C PRO A 37 -1.06 6.06 -8.17
N LEU A 38 -2.20 6.00 -8.87
CA LEU A 38 -2.77 4.73 -9.33
C LEU A 38 -1.91 4.04 -10.39
N GLU A 39 -1.02 4.79 -11.07
CA GLU A 39 -0.02 4.24 -11.99
C GLU A 39 0.87 3.16 -11.36
N GLU A 40 1.13 3.24 -10.06
CA GLU A 40 2.03 2.35 -9.32
C GLU A 40 1.28 1.40 -8.38
N VAL A 41 -0.06 1.36 -8.47
CA VAL A 41 -0.90 0.54 -7.60
C VAL A 41 -1.18 -0.80 -8.26
N LYS A 42 -1.00 -1.86 -7.47
CA LYS A 42 -1.47 -3.20 -7.80
C LYS A 42 -2.37 -3.69 -6.68
N LEU A 43 -3.56 -4.16 -7.04
CA LEU A 43 -4.56 -4.66 -6.11
C LEU A 43 -4.46 -6.18 -5.96
N GLU A 44 -4.63 -6.65 -4.74
CA GLU A 44 -4.70 -8.07 -4.43
C GLU A 44 -5.71 -8.31 -3.31
N SER A 45 -6.59 -9.28 -3.50
CA SER A 45 -7.52 -9.71 -2.46
C SER A 45 -6.77 -10.54 -1.41
N LEU A 46 -6.54 -9.97 -0.24
CA LEU A 46 -5.89 -10.70 0.85
C LEU A 46 -6.89 -11.64 1.55
N LYS A 47 -6.46 -12.88 1.82
CA LYS A 47 -7.21 -13.86 2.63
C LYS A 47 -6.84 -13.78 4.12
N ASP A 48 -5.58 -13.55 4.49
CA ASP A 48 -5.14 -13.37 5.89
C ASP A 48 -3.73 -12.76 6.01
N GLU A 49 -3.40 -12.24 7.22
CA GLU A 49 -2.27 -11.35 7.55
C GLU A 49 -0.86 -11.86 7.21
N GLY A 50 -0.41 -11.66 5.98
CA GLY A 50 0.99 -11.80 5.55
C GLY A 50 1.86 -10.56 5.85
N PRO A 51 3.19 -10.71 6.01
CA PRO A 51 4.11 -9.57 6.05
C PRO A 51 4.25 -8.99 4.64
N SER A 52 3.64 -7.83 4.41
CA SER A 52 3.64 -7.20 3.08
C SER A 52 4.16 -5.76 3.17
N LYS A 53 4.99 -5.35 2.19
CA LYS A 53 5.38 -3.93 2.01
C LYS A 53 4.22 -3.08 1.46
N SER A 54 3.15 -3.73 1.00
CA SER A 54 1.86 -3.10 0.71
C SER A 54 1.08 -2.85 2.01
N PHE A 55 0.27 -1.79 2.03
CA PHE A 55 -0.65 -1.53 3.14
C PHE A 55 -1.92 -2.35 2.93
N ALA A 56 -2.41 -3.00 3.99
CA ALA A 56 -3.70 -3.67 3.96
C ALA A 56 -4.81 -2.67 4.31
N VAL A 57 -5.87 -2.66 3.51
CA VAL A 57 -7.09 -1.90 3.77
C VAL A 57 -8.22 -2.89 3.99
N TYR A 58 -8.98 -2.68 5.05
CA TYR A 58 -10.16 -3.46 5.38
C TYR A 58 -11.39 -2.57 5.23
N ALA A 59 -12.39 -3.07 4.52
CA ALA A 59 -13.70 -2.43 4.41
C ALA A 59 -14.63 -2.91 5.53
N ALA A 60 -15.69 -2.15 5.82
CA ALA A 60 -16.66 -2.54 6.83
C ALA A 60 -17.54 -3.71 6.36
N THR A 61 -17.78 -3.83 5.06
CA THR A 61 -18.58 -4.90 4.46
C THR A 61 -17.88 -5.52 3.25
N ALA A 62 -18.26 -6.76 2.91
CA ALA A 62 -17.75 -7.44 1.71
C ALA A 62 -18.16 -6.69 0.42
N THR A 63 -19.38 -6.17 0.37
CA THR A 63 -19.86 -5.37 -0.76
C THR A 63 -19.05 -4.10 -0.95
N GLU A 64 -18.77 -3.37 0.13
CA GLU A 64 -17.92 -2.17 0.06
C GLU A 64 -16.52 -2.53 -0.46
N LYS A 65 -15.93 -3.64 0.01
CA LYS A 65 -14.64 -4.13 -0.52
C LYS A 65 -14.71 -4.37 -2.03
N GLU A 66 -15.73 -5.06 -2.51
CA GLU A 66 -15.90 -5.38 -3.93
C GLU A 66 -16.07 -4.12 -4.78
N GLU A 67 -16.91 -3.19 -4.36
CA GLU A 67 -17.12 -1.90 -5.04
C GLU A 67 -15.82 -1.08 -5.12
N TRP A 68 -15.06 -1.01 -4.01
CA TRP A 68 -13.79 -0.31 -3.98
C TRP A 68 -12.75 -0.95 -4.90
N MET A 69 -12.61 -2.28 -4.88
CA MET A 69 -11.69 -2.98 -5.78
C MET A 69 -12.06 -2.71 -7.24
N ALA A 70 -13.33 -2.88 -7.61
CA ALA A 70 -13.81 -2.66 -8.97
C ALA A 70 -13.57 -1.22 -9.46
N HIS A 71 -13.83 -0.22 -8.62
CA HIS A 71 -13.60 1.19 -8.99
C HIS A 71 -12.12 1.53 -9.16
N ILE A 72 -11.25 1.02 -8.27
CA ILE A 72 -9.82 1.28 -8.38
C ILE A 72 -9.25 0.58 -9.63
N GLU A 73 -9.63 -0.67 -9.91
CA GLU A 73 -9.22 -1.40 -11.12
C GLU A 73 -9.63 -0.63 -12.38
N LYS A 74 -10.88 -0.17 -12.44
CA LYS A 74 -11.37 0.65 -13.56
C LYS A 74 -10.58 1.94 -13.74
N CYS A 75 -10.28 2.67 -12.66
CA CYS A 75 -9.48 3.88 -12.75
C CYS A 75 -8.05 3.60 -13.24
N ILE A 76 -7.43 2.49 -12.79
CA ILE A 76 -6.11 2.06 -13.28
C ILE A 76 -6.17 1.74 -14.77
N GLU A 77 -7.15 0.96 -15.22
CA GLU A 77 -7.33 0.60 -16.63
C GLU A 77 -7.52 1.84 -17.52
N ASP A 78 -8.41 2.76 -17.12
CA ASP A 78 -8.67 4.00 -17.84
C ASP A 78 -7.42 4.88 -17.92
N LEU A 79 -6.61 4.90 -16.85
CA LEU A 79 -5.38 5.66 -16.80
C LEU A 79 -4.29 5.06 -17.70
N LEU A 80 -4.10 3.74 -17.67
CA LEU A 80 -3.17 3.05 -18.55
C LEU A 80 -3.56 3.23 -20.02
N ARG A 81 -4.87 3.15 -20.33
CA ARG A 81 -5.40 3.37 -21.67
C ARG A 81 -5.15 4.79 -22.18
N LYS A 82 -5.26 5.81 -21.31
CA LYS A 82 -5.00 7.22 -21.67
C LYS A 82 -3.51 7.55 -21.78
N SER A 83 -2.68 6.95 -20.94
CA SER A 83 -1.24 7.24 -20.88
C SER A 83 -0.39 6.42 -21.85
N GLY A 84 -0.91 5.29 -22.36
CA GLY A 84 -0.16 4.36 -23.19
C GLY A 84 0.96 3.62 -22.44
N LYS A 85 1.02 3.75 -21.11
CA LYS A 85 2.00 3.10 -20.24
C LYS A 85 1.58 1.65 -19.97
N GLN A 86 2.56 0.79 -19.73
CA GLN A 86 2.31 -0.59 -19.29
C GLN A 86 2.04 -0.64 -17.78
N PRO A 87 1.19 -1.57 -17.30
CA PRO A 87 0.96 -1.75 -15.88
C PRO A 87 2.28 -2.11 -15.16
N PRO A 88 2.43 -1.71 -13.88
CA PRO A 88 3.60 -2.08 -13.09
C PRO A 88 3.70 -3.62 -12.99
N SER A 89 4.80 -4.17 -13.47
CA SER A 89 5.03 -5.62 -13.54
C SER A 89 5.30 -6.25 -12.16
N GLU A 90 5.92 -5.49 -11.26
CA GLU A 90 6.38 -5.96 -9.95
C GLU A 90 5.70 -5.22 -8.80
N HIS A 91 5.31 -5.96 -7.77
CA HIS A 91 4.85 -5.36 -6.51
C HIS A 91 6.02 -4.72 -5.77
N ALA A 92 5.76 -3.70 -4.96
CA ALA A 92 6.76 -3.12 -4.08
C ALA A 92 7.42 -4.22 -3.22
N ALA A 93 8.75 -4.37 -3.30
CA ALA A 93 9.49 -5.47 -2.68
C ALA A 93 9.17 -5.64 -1.19
N VAL A 94 8.99 -6.86 -0.69
CA VAL A 94 8.63 -7.11 0.73
C VAL A 94 9.66 -6.49 1.68
N TRP A 95 9.20 -5.69 2.64
CA TRP A 95 10.06 -5.10 3.67
C TRP A 95 10.38 -6.20 4.67
N VAL A 96 11.65 -6.54 4.78
CA VAL A 96 12.12 -7.53 5.76
C VAL A 96 12.62 -6.77 6.98
N PRO A 97 12.06 -7.04 8.18
CA PRO A 97 12.54 -6.44 9.41
C PRO A 97 14.03 -6.72 9.62
N ASP A 98 14.76 -5.79 10.24
CA ASP A 98 16.20 -5.93 10.51
C ASP A 98 16.55 -7.22 11.28
N ASN A 99 15.64 -7.76 12.09
CA ASN A 99 15.83 -9.02 12.81
C ASN A 99 15.74 -10.27 11.92
N GLU A 100 15.10 -10.16 10.76
CA GLU A 100 14.95 -11.21 9.77
C GLU A 100 15.90 -11.03 8.58
N ALA A 101 16.42 -9.82 8.37
CA ALA A 101 17.46 -9.55 7.40
C ALA A 101 18.81 -10.06 7.93
N SER A 102 19.27 -11.21 7.42
CA SER A 102 20.61 -11.74 7.71
C SER A 102 21.70 -11.19 6.79
N ILE A 103 21.33 -10.60 5.65
CA ILE A 103 22.24 -10.10 4.61
C ILE A 103 21.71 -8.76 4.08
N CYS A 104 22.61 -7.85 3.73
CA CYS A 104 22.26 -6.57 3.12
C CYS A 104 21.48 -6.75 1.82
N MET A 105 20.26 -6.22 1.80
CA MET A 105 19.36 -6.33 0.66
C MET A 105 19.74 -5.45 -0.54
N HIS A 106 20.73 -4.56 -0.37
CA HIS A 106 21.25 -3.71 -1.45
C HIS A 106 22.47 -4.34 -2.14
N CYS A 107 23.49 -4.73 -1.38
CA CYS A 107 24.75 -5.25 -1.94
C CYS A 107 24.82 -6.77 -2.00
N LYS A 108 23.96 -7.50 -1.27
CA LYS A 108 23.93 -8.97 -1.14
C LYS A 108 25.25 -9.63 -0.69
N LYS A 109 26.21 -8.84 -0.19
CA LYS A 109 27.56 -9.28 0.18
C LYS A 109 27.81 -9.22 1.69
N THR A 110 27.25 -8.23 2.36
CA THR A 110 27.47 -8.01 3.79
C THR A 110 26.47 -8.80 4.61
N GLN A 111 26.94 -9.70 5.48
CA GLN A 111 26.11 -10.38 6.47
C GLN A 111 25.90 -9.45 7.68
N PHE A 112 24.65 -9.28 8.10
CA PHE A 112 24.33 -8.50 9.28
C PHE A 112 24.71 -9.28 10.54
N THR A 113 25.52 -8.67 11.39
CA THR A 113 25.90 -9.20 12.70
C THR A 113 25.55 -8.17 13.77
N VAL A 114 25.59 -8.56 15.05
CA VAL A 114 25.31 -7.64 16.18
C VAL A 114 26.22 -6.39 16.14
N LEU A 115 27.41 -6.51 15.58
CA LEU A 115 28.40 -5.44 15.46
C LEU A 115 28.31 -4.68 14.13
N ASN A 116 27.77 -5.28 13.07
CA ASN A 116 27.80 -4.70 11.73
C ASN A 116 26.42 -4.74 11.09
N ARG A 117 25.68 -3.62 11.20
CA ARG A 117 24.27 -3.49 10.79
C ARG A 117 23.97 -2.25 9.94
N ARG A 118 24.99 -1.63 9.35
CA ARG A 118 24.87 -0.49 8.41
C ARG A 118 25.34 -0.88 7.02
#